data_AF-A0A5C8T8P3-F1
#
_entry.id   AF-A0A5C8T8P3-F1
#
_cell.length_a   1.000
_cell.length_b   1.000
_cell.length_c   1.000
_cell.angle_alpha   90.00
_cell.angle_beta   90.00
_cell.angle_gamma   90.00
#
_symmetry.space_group_name_H-M   'P 1'
#
loop_
_entity.id
_entity.type
_entity.pdbx_description
1 polymer ?
#
loop_
_entity_poly.entity_id
_entity_poly.type
_entity_poly.pdbx_seq_one_letter_code
_entity_poly.pdbx_strand_id
1 'polypeptide(L)' 'MRETAIPSESTSRSLIGTWRRFGPTGPAYEVVATGSVTTTGDQLMRVRVLETGEELDYPLRDILHDHDEA' A
#
# COMPACT_ATOMS: atom_id res chain seq x y z
N MET A 1 19.37 -17.95 10.68
CA MET A 1 18.77 -16.72 11.22
C MET A 1 18.73 -15.67 10.12
N ARG A 2 17.51 -15.26 9.75
CA ARG A 2 17.06 -14.12 8.94
C ARG A 2 15.87 -14.59 8.11
N GLU A 3 14.75 -14.74 8.81
CA GLU A 3 13.45 -14.85 8.18
C GLU A 3 13.15 -13.43 7.68
N THR A 4 13.46 -13.18 6.41
CA THR A 4 12.99 -11.97 5.73
C THR A 4 11.48 -12.10 5.74
N ALA A 5 10.81 -11.41 6.66
CA ALA A 5 9.36 -11.39 6.75
C ALA A 5 8.83 -10.71 5.48
N ILE A 6 8.72 -11.46 4.40
CA ILE A 6 7.90 -11.08 3.27
C ILE A 6 6.50 -10.93 3.86
N PRO A 7 5.88 -9.74 3.82
CA PRO A 7 4.51 -9.60 4.30
C PRO A 7 3.68 -10.66 3.59
N SER A 8 3.07 -11.56 4.38
CA SER A 8 2.28 -12.66 3.85
C SER A 8 1.19 -12.08 2.95
N GLU A 9 0.92 -12.70 1.79
CA GLU A 9 -0.08 -12.22 0.82
C GLU A 9 -1.42 -11.84 1.47
N SER A 10 -1.77 -12.50 2.59
CA SER A 10 -2.90 -12.20 3.45
C SER A 10 -2.96 -10.75 3.95
N THR A 11 -1.83 -10.14 4.32
CA THR A 11 -1.77 -8.75 4.78
C THR A 11 -2.05 -7.79 3.63
N SER A 12 -1.40 -8.02 2.47
CA SER A 12 -1.59 -7.21 1.26
C SER A 12 -3.06 -7.25 0.82
N ARG A 13 -3.65 -8.44 0.82
CA ARG A 13 -5.05 -8.62 0.42
C ARG A 13 -6.04 -8.00 1.40
N SER A 14 -5.71 -7.96 2.70
CA SER A 14 -6.54 -7.33 3.74
C SER A 14 -6.56 -5.80 3.63
N LEU A 15 -5.59 -5.19 2.93
CA LEU A 15 -5.55 -3.74 2.72
C LEU A 15 -6.43 -3.30 1.55
N ILE A 16 -6.81 -4.19 0.64
CA ILE A 16 -7.66 -3.83 -0.50
C ILE A 16 -9.03 -3.35 0.00
N GLY A 17 -9.46 -2.17 -0.48
CA GLY A 17 -10.67 -1.48 -0.05
C GLY A 17 -10.49 -0.59 1.18
N THR A 18 -9.29 -0.49 1.75
CA THR A 18 -8.98 0.44 2.85
C THR A 18 -8.59 1.82 2.31
N TRP A 19 -8.90 2.85 3.09
CA TRP A 19 -8.49 4.23 2.82
C TRP A 19 -7.37 4.65 3.74
N ARG A 20 -6.36 5.30 3.18
CA ARG A 20 -5.17 5.79 3.87
C ARG A 20 -4.78 7.16 3.33
N ARG A 21 -3.79 7.78 3.95
CA ARG A 21 -3.27 9.08 3.54
C ARG A 21 -1.78 9.00 3.31
N PHE A 22 -1.28 9.63 2.25
CA PHE A 22 0.16 9.66 1.98
C PHE A 22 0.87 10.48 3.06
N GLY A 23 1.54 9.81 3.99
CA GLY A 23 2.14 10.46 5.16
C GLY A 23 1.14 11.32 5.96
N PRO A 24 1.64 12.30 6.74
CA PRO A 24 0.81 13.07 7.67
C PRO A 24 -0.11 14.11 6.99
N THR A 25 0.25 14.58 5.79
CA THR A 25 -0.43 15.73 5.14
C THR A 25 -0.70 15.53 3.65
N GLY A 26 -0.44 14.35 3.09
CA GLY A 26 -0.71 14.08 1.67
C GLY A 26 -2.20 13.82 1.38
N PRO A 27 -2.55 13.58 0.12
CA PRO A 27 -3.92 13.27 -0.26
C PRO A 27 -4.35 11.89 0.26
N ALA A 28 -5.65 11.71 0.43
CA ALA A 28 -6.23 10.41 0.75
C ALA A 28 -6.25 9.51 -0.48
N TYR A 29 -6.04 8.22 -0.28
CA TYR A 29 -6.04 7.20 -1.33
C TYR A 29 -6.74 5.92 -0.86
N GLU A 30 -7.24 5.16 -1.82
CA GLU A 30 -7.77 3.81 -1.62
C GLU A 30 -6.77 2.78 -2.12
N VAL A 31 -6.57 1.69 -1.38
CA VAL A 31 -5.81 0.54 -1.89
C VAL A 31 -6.76 -0.32 -2.72
N VAL A 32 -6.56 -0.41 -4.03
CA VAL A 32 -7.53 -1.04 -4.94
C VAL A 32 -7.11 -2.44 -5.41
N ALA A 33 -5.81 -2.75 -5.41
CA ALA A 33 -5.32 -4.09 -5.76
C ALA A 33 -3.91 -4.35 -5.23
N THR A 34 -3.50 -5.62 -5.23
CA THR A 34 -2.09 -6.00 -5.14
C THR A 34 -1.36 -5.64 -6.43
N GLY A 35 -0.18 -5.05 -6.31
CA GLY A 35 0.72 -4.76 -7.43
C GLY A 35 1.78 -5.85 -7.61
N SER A 36 2.77 -5.55 -8.45
CA SER A 36 3.92 -6.41 -8.68
C SER A 36 4.91 -6.37 -7.52
N VAL A 37 5.72 -7.42 -7.40
CA VAL A 37 6.92 -7.40 -6.56
C VAL A 37 8.07 -6.82 -7.38
N THR A 38 8.82 -5.87 -6.82
CA THR A 38 10.00 -5.30 -7.47
C THR A 38 11.13 -6.33 -7.56
N THR A 39 12.15 -6.04 -8.38
CA THR A 39 13.36 -6.87 -8.47
C THR A 39 14.14 -6.97 -7.16
N THR A 40 13.92 -6.04 -6.22
CA THR A 40 14.50 -6.05 -4.87
C THR A 40 13.67 -6.85 -3.86
N GLY A 41 12.51 -7.38 -4.27
CA GLY A 41 11.61 -8.15 -3.40
C GLY A 41 10.59 -7.29 -2.65
N ASP A 42 10.45 -6.01 -3.00
CA ASP A 42 9.46 -5.13 -2.37
C ASP A 42 8.08 -5.32 -2.99
N GLN A 43 7.07 -5.54 -2.16
CA GLN A 43 5.69 -5.61 -2.61
C GLN A 43 5.16 -4.21 -2.93
N LEU A 44 4.66 -4.02 -4.14
CA LEU A 44 3.88 -2.84 -4.52
C LEU A 44 2.39 -3.13 -4.40
N MET A 45 1.60 -2.09 -4.17
CA MET A 45 0.15 -2.10 -4.16
C MET A 45 -0.35 -1.09 -5.18
N ARG A 46 -1.44 -1.40 -5.88
CA ARG A 46 -2.14 -0.40 -6.69
C ARG A 46 -3.01 0.42 -5.76
N VAL A 47 -2.81 1.73 -5.77
CA VAL A 47 -3.61 2.70 -5.01
C VAL A 47 -4.28 3.69 -5.96
N ARG A 48 -5.45 4.20 -5.55
CA ARG A 48 -6.19 5.24 -6.26
C ARG A 48 -6.29 6.48 -5.39
N VAL A 49 -5.76 7.60 -5.87
CA VAL A 49 -5.86 8.89 -5.17
C VAL A 49 -7.30 9.39 -5.24
N LEU A 50 -7.93 9.67 -4.09
CA LEU A 50 -9.35 10.01 -4.03
C LEU A 50 -9.66 11.38 -4.65
N GLU A 51 -8.73 12.33 -4.53
CA GLU A 51 -8.92 13.71 -5.03
C GLU A 51 -8.88 13.80 -6.56
N THR A 52 -8.01 13.02 -7.21
CA THR A 52 -7.77 13.10 -8.66
C THR A 52 -8.30 11.90 -9.42
N GLY A 53 -8.54 10.78 -8.74
CA GLY A 53 -8.85 9.50 -9.34
C GLY A 53 -7.65 8.79 -9.98
N GLU A 54 -6.43 9.32 -9.84
CA GLU A 54 -5.21 8.74 -10.40
C GLU A 54 -4.85 7.41 -9.74
N GLU A 55 -4.50 6.40 -10.55
CA GLU A 55 -4.08 5.09 -10.07
C GLU A 55 -2.58 4.89 -10.27
N LEU A 56 -1.87 4.56 -9.20
CA LEU A 56 -0.41 4.41 -9.19
C LEU A 56 0.03 3.21 -8.35
N ASP A 57 1.24 2.73 -8.61
CA ASP A 57 1.87 1.68 -7.79
C ASP A 57 2.59 2.32 -6.60
N TYR A 58 2.28 1.86 -5.39
CA TYR A 58 2.79 2.41 -4.14
C TYR A 58 3.36 1.31 -3.23
N PRO A 59 4.49 1.52 -2.53
CA PRO A 59 5.13 0.48 -1.74
C PRO A 59 4.30 0.05 -0.54
N LEU A 60 4.14 -1.27 -0.36
CA LEU A 60 3.42 -1.82 0.80
C LEU A 60 4.04 -1.36 2.13
N ARG A 61 5.37 -1.25 2.20
CA ARG A 61 6.04 -0.71 3.39
C ARG A 61 5.51 0.67 3.79
N ASP A 62 5.32 1.55 2.82
CA ASP A 62 4.91 2.93 3.07
C ASP A 62 3.43 2.95 3.47
N ILE A 63 2.59 2.13 2.83
CA ILE A 63 1.18 1.93 3.19
C ILE A 63 1.02 1.46 4.64
N LEU A 64 1.90 0.58 5.12
CA LEU A 64 1.90 0.09 6.50
C LEU A 64 2.35 1.16 7.51
N HIS A 65 3.11 2.17 7.05
CA HIS A 65 3.53 3.32 7.86
C HIS A 65 2.53 4.48 7.81
N ASP A 66 1.75 4.58 6.73
CA ASP A 66 0.68 5.56 6.60
C ASP A 66 -0.42 5.27 7.63
N HIS A 67 -0.83 6.33 8.34
CA HIS A 67 -1.88 6.23 9.33
C HIS A 67 -3.22 5.87 8.66
N ASP A 68 -3.96 4.99 9.32
CA ASP A 68 -5.38 4.73 9.05
C ASP A 68 -6.15 6.02 9.41
N GLU A 69 -6.98 6.53 8.49
CA GLU A 69 -7.97 7.55 8.86
C GLU A 69 -9.06 6.84 9.68
N ALA A 70 -8.90 6.86 11.00
CA ALA A 70 -9.87 6.37 11.97
C ALA A 70 -11.12 7.26 12.04
#